data_AF-C2BEI2-F1
#
_entry.id   AF-C2BEI2-F1
#
_cell.length_a   1.000
_cell.length_b   1.000
_cell.length_c   1.000
_cell.angle_alpha   90.00
_cell.angle_beta   90.00
_cell.angle_gamma   90.00
#
_symmetry.space_group_name_H-M   'P 1'
#
loop_
_entity.id
_entity.type
_entity.pdbx_description
1 polymer ?
#
loop_
_entity_poly.entity_id
_entity_poly.type
_entity_poly.pdbx_seq_one_letter_code
_entity_poly.pdbx_strand_id
1 'polypeptide(L)'
;MRVIDILENERWIRKYDFYQDFMKSTYYESLIDSYKRLNQKILFKSHVHGPAHIERVIFFVHLLAFYNKLDFYDLDVLRNAASLHDTRRRDDSYDPGHGPRAAVESIGYSYARDEDKKIIQAVIAAHSPEDEAMDKIIKNFIGPEDDFARTKFLAELFKDADALDRVRINHLDPRYLRNSFSKDLVEFSYDLYKHF
;
A
#
# COMPACT_ATOMS: atom_id res chain seq x y z
N MET A 1 -0.22 -15.87 10.68
CA MET A 1 -1.70 -15.75 10.60
C MET A 1 -2.00 -14.72 9.51
N ARG A 2 -3.18 -14.70 8.90
CA ARG A 2 -3.50 -13.74 7.82
C ARG A 2 -4.38 -12.60 8.32
N VAL A 3 -4.33 -11.45 7.65
CA VAL A 3 -5.21 -10.30 7.96
C VAL A 3 -6.69 -10.68 7.86
N ILE A 4 -7.08 -11.48 6.86
CA ILE A 4 -8.47 -11.97 6.75
C ILE A 4 -8.85 -12.76 8.00
N ASP A 5 -7.97 -13.63 8.48
CA ASP A 5 -8.29 -14.48 9.63
C ASP A 5 -8.55 -13.62 10.88
N ILE A 6 -7.82 -12.50 11.04
CA ILE A 6 -8.06 -11.49 12.08
C ILE A 6 -9.42 -10.80 11.88
N LEU A 7 -9.66 -10.27 10.68
CA LEU A 7 -10.88 -9.52 10.37
C LEU A 7 -12.15 -10.34 10.61
N GLU A 8 -12.12 -11.63 10.29
CA GLU A 8 -13.29 -12.52 10.37
C GLU A 8 -13.49 -13.11 11.77
N ASN A 9 -12.40 -13.45 12.48
CA ASN A 9 -12.50 -14.30 13.68
C ASN A 9 -12.19 -13.57 14.98
N GLU A 10 -11.42 -12.48 14.95
CA GLU A 10 -10.98 -11.81 16.16
C GLU A 10 -12.02 -10.81 16.69
N ARG A 11 -12.18 -10.77 18.01
CA ARG A 11 -13.15 -9.85 18.65
C ARG A 11 -12.58 -8.46 18.86
N TRP A 12 -11.26 -8.35 19.10
CA TRP A 12 -10.62 -7.08 19.45
C TRP A 12 -10.75 -6.04 18.33
N ILE A 13 -10.72 -6.48 17.07
CA ILE A 13 -10.79 -5.58 15.90
C ILE A 13 -12.17 -4.90 15.76
N ARG A 14 -13.21 -5.46 16.38
CA ARG A 14 -14.57 -4.90 16.34
C ARG A 14 -14.72 -3.60 17.13
N LYS A 15 -13.69 -3.22 17.92
CA LYS A 15 -13.67 -1.96 18.67
C LYS A 15 -13.36 -0.74 17.80
N TYR A 16 -12.81 -0.94 16.59
CA TYR A 16 -12.47 0.17 15.70
C TYR A 16 -13.68 0.60 14.89
N ASP A 17 -13.92 1.92 14.83
CA ASP A 17 -15.10 2.52 14.22
C ASP A 17 -15.28 2.13 12.74
N PHE A 18 -14.19 1.96 12.00
CA PHE A 18 -14.25 1.56 10.59
C PHE A 18 -14.79 0.12 10.39
N TYR A 19 -14.71 -0.75 11.40
CA TYR A 19 -14.78 -2.20 11.18
C TYR A 19 -16.12 -2.63 10.57
N GLN A 20 -17.24 -2.23 11.17
CA GLN A 20 -18.56 -2.69 10.73
C GLN A 20 -18.88 -2.27 9.30
N ASP A 21 -18.53 -1.03 8.94
CA ASP A 21 -18.82 -0.47 7.63
C ASP A 21 -17.83 -0.97 6.58
N PHE A 22 -16.55 -1.09 6.92
CA PHE A 22 -15.53 -1.68 6.05
C PHE A 22 -15.91 -3.11 5.65
N MET A 23 -16.26 -3.96 6.63
CA MET A 23 -16.60 -5.37 6.38
C MET A 23 -17.85 -5.56 5.50
N LYS A 24 -18.73 -4.56 5.42
CA LYS A 24 -19.93 -4.58 4.55
C LYS A 24 -19.72 -3.89 3.20
N SER A 25 -18.53 -3.37 2.95
CA SER A 25 -18.24 -2.56 1.77
C SER A 25 -17.62 -3.37 0.63
N THR A 26 -17.70 -2.82 -0.57
CA THR A 26 -17.00 -3.35 -1.76
C THR A 26 -15.48 -3.28 -1.62
N TYR A 27 -14.93 -2.49 -0.69
CA TYR A 27 -13.50 -2.46 -0.39
C TYR A 27 -13.05 -3.75 0.33
N TYR A 28 -13.88 -4.34 1.18
CA TYR A 28 -13.58 -5.64 1.78
C TYR A 28 -13.62 -6.77 0.74
N GLU A 29 -14.61 -6.74 -0.17
CA GLU A 29 -14.66 -7.67 -1.29
C GLU A 29 -13.41 -7.56 -2.19
N SER A 30 -12.98 -6.32 -2.47
CA SER A 30 -11.76 -6.03 -3.25
C SER A 30 -10.48 -6.44 -2.51
N LEU A 31 -10.46 -6.39 -1.18
CA LEU A 31 -9.35 -6.89 -0.36
C LEU A 31 -9.18 -8.40 -0.54
N ILE A 32 -10.28 -9.15 -0.48
CA ILE A 32 -10.28 -10.60 -0.72
C ILE A 32 -9.77 -10.91 -2.13
N ASP A 33 -10.23 -10.17 -3.15
CA ASP A 33 -9.74 -10.31 -4.53
C ASP A 33 -8.24 -10.02 -4.64
N SER A 34 -7.76 -8.97 -3.96
CA SER A 34 -6.33 -8.61 -3.93
C SER A 34 -5.46 -9.75 -3.40
N TYR A 35 -5.87 -10.38 -2.29
CA TYR A 35 -5.14 -11.51 -1.74
C TYR A 35 -5.19 -12.75 -2.64
N LYS A 36 -6.29 -12.99 -3.35
CA LYS A 36 -6.38 -14.08 -4.34
C LYS A 36 -5.46 -13.84 -5.54
N ARG A 37 -5.29 -12.58 -5.96
CA ARG A 37 -4.45 -12.18 -7.10
C ARG A 37 -2.97 -12.04 -6.76
N LEU A 38 -2.61 -11.98 -5.47
CA LEU A 38 -1.24 -11.75 -5.03
C LEU A 38 -0.29 -12.83 -5.57
N ASN A 39 0.62 -12.43 -6.44
CA ASN A 39 1.63 -13.32 -7.01
C ASN A 39 2.78 -13.55 -6.02
N GLN A 40 2.67 -14.58 -5.19
CA GLN A 40 3.70 -14.89 -4.19
C GLN A 40 5.09 -15.26 -4.76
N LYS A 41 5.16 -15.60 -6.06
CA LYS A 41 6.42 -16.03 -6.69
C LYS A 41 7.38 -14.87 -6.94
N ILE A 42 6.87 -13.65 -7.08
CA ILE A 42 7.67 -12.45 -7.37
C ILE A 42 8.00 -11.62 -6.13
N LEU A 43 7.42 -11.96 -4.98
CA LEU A 43 7.66 -11.23 -3.75
C LEU A 43 9.08 -11.48 -3.24
N PHE A 44 9.70 -10.40 -2.75
CA PHE A 44 10.99 -10.48 -2.08
C PHE A 44 10.93 -11.44 -0.88
N LYS A 45 11.95 -12.27 -0.73
CA LYS A 45 11.99 -13.32 0.30
C LYS A 45 12.74 -12.78 1.51
N SER A 46 12.00 -12.26 2.48
CA SER A 46 12.53 -11.66 3.69
C SER A 46 11.55 -11.83 4.86
N HIS A 47 12.05 -11.82 6.09
CA HIS A 47 11.22 -11.73 7.29
C HIS A 47 10.70 -10.30 7.52
N VAL A 48 11.37 -9.29 6.96
CA VAL A 48 11.05 -7.86 7.13
C VAL A 48 10.19 -7.34 5.99
N HIS A 49 10.60 -7.58 4.74
CA HIS A 49 9.95 -7.04 3.52
C HIS A 49 9.30 -8.16 2.67
N GLY A 50 8.95 -9.28 3.30
CA GLY A 50 8.36 -10.44 2.62
C GLY A 50 6.83 -10.46 2.58
N PRO A 51 6.22 -11.63 2.28
CA PRO A 51 4.78 -11.75 2.07
C PRO A 51 3.90 -11.18 3.18
N ALA A 52 4.32 -11.32 4.44
CA ALA A 52 3.59 -10.77 5.59
C ALA A 52 3.50 -9.24 5.58
N HIS A 53 4.58 -8.56 5.17
CA HIS A 53 4.60 -7.10 5.00
C HIS A 53 3.66 -6.69 3.87
N ILE A 54 3.80 -7.33 2.71
CA ILE A 54 2.94 -7.06 1.55
C ILE A 54 1.46 -7.25 1.89
N GLU A 55 1.12 -8.29 2.64
CA GLU A 55 -0.26 -8.58 3.05
C GLU A 55 -0.86 -7.46 3.90
N ARG A 56 -0.09 -6.92 4.86
CA ARG A 56 -0.54 -5.82 5.73
C ARG A 56 -0.61 -4.48 4.97
N VAL A 57 0.33 -4.20 4.08
CA VAL A 57 0.27 -3.01 3.21
C VAL A 57 -0.93 -3.06 2.27
N ILE A 58 -1.24 -4.23 1.68
CA ILE A 58 -2.46 -4.43 0.88
C ILE A 58 -3.70 -4.10 1.72
N PHE A 59 -3.74 -4.52 2.98
CA PHE A 59 -4.87 -4.17 3.83
C PHE A 59 -4.97 -2.66 4.12
N PHE A 60 -3.86 -2.01 4.48
CA PHE A 60 -3.86 -0.57 4.75
C PHE A 60 -4.30 0.24 3.53
N VAL A 61 -3.90 -0.12 2.31
CA VAL A 61 -4.39 0.61 1.13
C VAL A 61 -5.90 0.48 0.93
N HIS A 62 -6.51 -0.68 1.25
CA HIS A 62 -7.97 -0.84 1.19
C HIS A 62 -8.67 -0.02 2.26
N LEU A 63 -8.07 0.08 3.45
CA LEU A 63 -8.64 0.84 4.55
C LEU A 63 -8.58 2.35 4.30
N LEU A 64 -7.46 2.83 3.77
CA LEU A 64 -7.30 4.21 3.32
C LEU A 64 -8.23 4.51 2.14
N ALA A 65 -8.39 3.59 1.20
CA ALA A 65 -9.30 3.76 0.08
C ALA A 65 -10.77 3.85 0.52
N PHE A 66 -11.17 2.99 1.47
CA PHE A 66 -12.49 3.01 2.09
C PHE A 66 -12.80 4.35 2.74
N TYR A 67 -11.89 4.84 3.59
CA TYR A 67 -12.08 6.11 4.29
C TYR A 67 -12.13 7.31 3.34
N ASN A 68 -11.23 7.34 2.35
CA ASN A 68 -11.17 8.44 1.37
C ASN A 68 -12.21 8.28 0.24
N LYS A 69 -13.06 7.25 0.29
CA LYS A 69 -14.12 6.97 -0.70
C LYS A 69 -13.60 6.92 -2.13
N LEU A 70 -12.43 6.31 -2.32
CA LEU A 70 -11.80 6.18 -3.63
C LEU A 70 -12.68 5.32 -4.54
N ASP A 71 -12.70 5.65 -5.83
CA ASP A 71 -13.37 4.81 -6.80
C ASP A 71 -12.60 3.49 -7.02
N PHE A 72 -13.18 2.61 -7.83
CA PHE A 72 -12.57 1.32 -8.12
C PHE A 72 -11.20 1.46 -8.79
N TYR A 73 -11.01 2.44 -9.70
CA TYR A 73 -9.77 2.59 -10.45
C TYR A 73 -8.62 3.11 -9.59
N ASP A 74 -8.92 4.04 -8.67
CA ASP A 74 -7.96 4.53 -7.67
C ASP A 74 -7.57 3.43 -6.67
N LEU A 75 -8.54 2.64 -6.22
CA LEU A 75 -8.24 1.45 -5.41
C LEU A 75 -7.38 0.44 -6.20
N ASP A 76 -7.68 0.24 -7.48
CA ASP A 76 -6.96 -0.69 -8.36
C ASP A 76 -5.49 -0.26 -8.53
N VAL A 77 -5.21 1.05 -8.63
CA VAL A 77 -3.86 1.60 -8.59
C VAL A 77 -3.15 1.23 -7.29
N LEU A 78 -3.76 1.52 -6.14
CA LEU A 78 -3.12 1.32 -4.84
C LEU A 78 -2.86 -0.16 -4.52
N ARG A 79 -3.80 -1.06 -4.81
CA ARG A 79 -3.63 -2.50 -4.55
C ARG A 79 -2.58 -3.14 -5.46
N ASN A 80 -2.44 -2.66 -6.70
CA ASN A 80 -1.34 -3.08 -7.58
C ASN A 80 -0.01 -2.52 -7.08
N ALA A 81 0.05 -1.25 -6.65
CA ALA A 81 1.26 -0.68 -6.06
C ALA A 81 1.72 -1.48 -4.82
N ALA A 82 0.80 -1.76 -3.89
CA ALA A 82 1.06 -2.58 -2.71
C ALA A 82 1.59 -3.96 -3.06
N SER A 83 1.05 -4.61 -4.09
CA SER A 83 1.48 -5.95 -4.50
C SER A 83 2.88 -5.99 -5.15
N LEU A 84 3.39 -4.85 -5.62
CA LEU A 84 4.58 -4.79 -6.47
C LEU A 84 5.76 -4.01 -5.86
N HIS A 85 5.52 -3.09 -4.93
CA HIS A 85 6.50 -2.07 -4.53
C HIS A 85 7.86 -2.60 -4.06
N ASP A 86 7.86 -3.73 -3.35
CA ASP A 86 9.06 -4.35 -2.77
C ASP A 86 9.59 -5.54 -3.57
N THR A 87 9.04 -5.84 -4.75
CA THR A 87 9.46 -6.99 -5.55
C THR A 87 10.90 -6.91 -6.05
N ARG A 88 11.52 -5.71 -6.05
CA ARG A 88 12.88 -5.45 -6.56
C ARG A 88 13.85 -4.93 -5.49
N ARG A 89 13.61 -5.28 -4.22
CA ARG A 89 14.64 -5.16 -3.18
C ARG A 89 15.82 -6.09 -3.47
N ARG A 90 17.02 -5.69 -3.07
CA ARG A 90 18.25 -6.50 -3.18
C ARG A 90 18.60 -7.17 -1.85
N ASP A 91 18.29 -6.49 -0.76
CA ASP A 91 18.45 -6.90 0.63
C ASP A 91 17.47 -6.07 1.50
N ASP A 92 17.53 -6.24 2.82
CA ASP A 92 16.70 -5.51 3.80
C ASP A 92 17.27 -4.14 4.21
N SER A 93 18.37 -3.69 3.59
CA SER A 93 18.98 -2.41 3.93
C SER A 93 18.22 -1.21 3.35
N TYR A 94 18.59 -0.01 3.80
CA TYR A 94 18.04 1.23 3.26
C TYR A 94 18.43 1.37 1.78
N ASP A 95 17.43 1.46 0.92
CA ASP A 95 17.60 1.43 -0.53
C ASP A 95 16.53 2.31 -1.18
N PRO A 96 16.76 3.63 -1.33
CA PRO A 96 15.76 4.51 -1.92
C PRO A 96 15.46 4.16 -3.39
N GLY A 97 16.27 3.32 -4.04
CA GLY A 97 16.10 2.91 -5.43
C GLY A 97 15.17 1.72 -5.67
N HIS A 98 14.67 1.02 -4.64
CA HIS A 98 13.85 -0.18 -4.87
C HIS A 98 12.49 0.12 -5.51
N GLY A 99 11.83 1.20 -5.11
CA GLY A 99 10.59 1.67 -5.74
C GLY A 99 10.76 1.92 -7.22
N PRO A 100 11.69 2.78 -7.67
CA PRO A 100 11.94 3.01 -9.09
C PRO A 100 12.24 1.74 -9.90
N ARG A 101 13.01 0.79 -9.33
CA ARG A 101 13.27 -0.50 -9.99
C ARG A 101 12.01 -1.35 -10.09
N ALA A 102 11.24 -1.46 -9.01
CA ALA A 102 9.98 -2.20 -9.00
C ALA A 102 8.95 -1.62 -9.97
N ALA A 103 8.85 -0.30 -10.04
CA ALA A 103 7.98 0.41 -10.98
C ALA A 103 8.28 0.00 -12.43
N VAL A 104 9.54 -0.08 -12.83
CA VAL A 104 9.90 -0.45 -14.21
C VAL A 104 9.81 -1.96 -14.43
N GLU A 105 10.41 -2.75 -13.55
CA GLU A 105 10.62 -4.18 -13.80
C GLU A 105 9.45 -5.08 -13.42
N SER A 106 8.48 -4.58 -12.65
CA SER A 106 7.36 -5.39 -12.12
C SER A 106 5.98 -4.97 -12.63
N ILE A 107 5.88 -3.87 -13.39
CA ILE A 107 4.60 -3.37 -13.92
C ILE A 107 3.87 -4.40 -14.81
N GLY A 108 4.62 -5.31 -15.46
CA GLY A 108 4.04 -6.39 -16.27
C GLY A 108 3.21 -7.40 -15.49
N TYR A 109 3.31 -7.41 -14.15
CA TYR A 109 2.46 -8.24 -13.28
C TYR A 109 1.19 -7.52 -12.79
N SER A 110 1.06 -6.22 -13.08
CA SER A 110 -0.17 -5.48 -12.78
C SER A 110 -1.34 -6.07 -13.57
N TYR A 111 -2.48 -6.19 -12.91
CA TYR A 111 -3.75 -6.59 -13.54
C TYR A 111 -4.70 -5.41 -13.75
N ALA A 112 -4.25 -4.18 -13.48
CA ALA A 112 -5.02 -2.97 -13.73
C ALA A 112 -5.15 -2.68 -15.23
N ARG A 113 -6.06 -1.75 -15.55
CA ARG A 113 -6.20 -1.23 -16.92
C ARG A 113 -4.92 -0.54 -17.40
N ASP A 114 -4.66 -0.58 -18.70
CA ASP A 114 -3.42 -0.07 -19.29
C ASP A 114 -3.24 1.44 -19.07
N GLU A 115 -4.34 2.19 -19.02
CA GLU A 115 -4.35 3.63 -18.81
C GLU A 115 -3.77 4.04 -17.45
N ASP A 116 -3.87 3.17 -16.44
CA ASP A 116 -3.35 3.45 -15.09
C ASP A 116 -1.91 2.96 -14.89
N LYS A 117 -1.29 2.27 -15.85
CA LYS A 117 0.05 1.69 -15.67
C LYS A 117 1.09 2.75 -15.30
N LYS A 118 1.11 3.90 -15.97
CA LYS A 118 2.05 5.00 -15.64
C LYS A 118 1.84 5.53 -14.23
N ILE A 119 0.59 5.64 -13.80
CA ILE A 119 0.22 6.11 -12.46
C ILE A 119 0.67 5.10 -11.41
N ILE A 120 0.44 3.80 -11.65
CA ILE A 120 0.94 2.72 -10.78
C ILE A 120 2.47 2.78 -10.68
N GLN A 121 3.17 2.95 -11.80
CA GLN A 121 4.62 3.08 -11.80
C GLN A 121 5.08 4.31 -11.01
N ALA A 122 4.41 5.46 -11.15
CA ALA A 122 4.71 6.67 -10.40
C ALA A 122 4.52 6.48 -8.89
N VAL A 123 3.39 5.88 -8.48
CA VAL A 123 3.07 5.57 -7.07
C VAL A 123 4.11 4.62 -6.47
N ILE A 124 4.46 3.54 -7.19
CA ILE A 124 5.52 2.62 -6.76
C ILE A 124 6.88 3.34 -6.73
N ALA A 125 7.22 4.16 -7.72
CA ALA A 125 8.53 4.79 -7.74
C ALA A 125 8.72 5.82 -6.62
N ALA A 126 7.65 6.53 -6.26
CA ALA A 126 7.68 7.60 -5.27
C ALA A 126 7.72 7.12 -3.81
N HIS A 127 7.42 5.84 -3.54
CA HIS A 127 7.26 5.37 -2.16
C HIS A 127 8.57 5.21 -1.38
N SER A 128 9.67 4.87 -2.06
CA SER A 128 10.94 4.57 -1.40
C SER A 128 11.85 5.78 -1.16
N PRO A 129 11.90 6.82 -2.03
CA PRO A 129 12.72 8.00 -1.78
C PRO A 129 12.08 8.98 -0.77
N GLU A 130 12.83 10.00 -0.37
CA GLU A 130 12.34 11.09 0.50
C GLU A 130 11.21 11.91 -0.17
N ASP A 131 10.40 12.60 0.64
CA ASP A 131 9.20 13.32 0.18
C ASP A 131 9.51 14.46 -0.78
N GLU A 132 10.64 15.14 -0.60
CA GLU A 132 11.08 16.24 -1.45
C GLU A 132 11.33 15.79 -2.90
N ALA A 133 11.57 14.49 -3.11
CA ALA A 133 11.78 13.91 -4.44
C ALA A 133 10.46 13.50 -5.14
N MET A 134 9.34 13.42 -4.42
CA MET A 134 8.09 12.84 -4.91
C MET A 134 7.60 13.48 -6.20
N ASP A 135 7.47 14.82 -6.23
CA ASP A 135 6.95 15.53 -7.40
C ASP A 135 7.83 15.31 -8.64
N LYS A 136 9.15 15.27 -8.46
CA LYS A 136 10.11 15.01 -9.54
C LYS A 136 9.99 13.56 -10.02
N ILE A 137 9.85 12.61 -9.12
CA ILE A 137 9.71 11.18 -9.46
C ILE A 137 8.42 10.96 -10.24
N ILE A 138 7.29 11.48 -9.76
CA ILE A 138 6.00 11.35 -10.44
C ILE A 138 6.11 11.86 -11.89
N LYS A 139 6.70 13.04 -12.09
CA LYS A 139 6.90 13.65 -13.42
C LYS A 139 7.82 12.85 -14.36
N ASN A 140 8.59 11.88 -13.85
CA ASN A 140 9.40 11.00 -14.71
C ASN A 140 8.59 9.83 -15.30
N PHE A 141 7.43 9.50 -14.71
CA PHE A 141 6.59 8.38 -15.14
C PHE A 141 5.34 8.83 -15.89
N ILE A 142 4.79 9.99 -15.52
CA ILE A 142 3.56 10.52 -16.12
C ILE A 142 3.87 11.69 -17.05
N GLY A 143 3.06 11.87 -18.09
CA GLY A 143 3.16 12.96 -19.06
C GLY A 143 2.23 14.15 -18.75
N PRO A 144 2.23 15.19 -19.60
CA PRO A 144 1.39 16.39 -19.41
C PRO A 144 -0.12 16.13 -19.41
N GLU A 145 -0.57 15.08 -20.10
CA GLU A 145 -1.98 14.69 -20.21
C GLU A 145 -2.46 13.81 -19.04
N ASP A 146 -1.53 13.32 -18.21
CA ASP A 146 -1.85 12.49 -17.06
C ASP A 146 -2.19 13.37 -15.84
N ASP A 147 -3.08 12.90 -14.97
CA ASP A 147 -3.51 13.64 -13.78
C ASP A 147 -2.45 13.58 -12.67
N PHE A 148 -1.61 14.62 -12.62
CA PHE A 148 -0.57 14.77 -11.58
C PHE A 148 -1.16 14.86 -10.17
N ALA A 149 -2.28 15.55 -9.99
CA ALA A 149 -2.87 15.75 -8.66
C ALA A 149 -3.41 14.43 -8.10
N ARG A 150 -4.14 13.67 -8.93
CA ARG A 150 -4.55 12.30 -8.62
C ARG A 150 -3.35 11.41 -8.31
N THR A 151 -2.32 11.42 -9.16
CA THR A 151 -1.13 10.58 -8.98
C THR A 151 -0.40 10.89 -7.67
N LYS A 152 -0.24 12.17 -7.35
CA LYS A 152 0.38 12.61 -6.10
C LYS A 152 -0.42 12.17 -4.88
N PHE A 153 -1.74 12.38 -4.90
CA PHE A 153 -2.61 11.95 -3.82
C PHE A 153 -2.52 10.43 -3.55
N LEU A 154 -2.53 9.62 -4.61
CA LEU A 154 -2.37 8.16 -4.48
C LEU A 154 -0.96 7.78 -4.00
N ALA A 155 0.09 8.49 -4.41
CA ALA A 155 1.46 8.25 -3.93
C ALA A 155 1.61 8.56 -2.44
N GLU A 156 0.98 9.63 -1.95
CA GLU A 156 0.96 10.00 -0.54
C GLU A 156 0.22 8.95 0.30
N LEU A 157 -0.98 8.50 -0.14
CA LEU A 157 -1.71 7.43 0.51
C LEU A 157 -0.93 6.11 0.53
N PHE A 158 -0.23 5.79 -0.57
CA PHE A 158 0.56 4.56 -0.64
C PHE A 158 1.77 4.60 0.30
N LYS A 159 2.48 5.74 0.38
CA LYS A 159 3.56 5.93 1.37
C LYS A 159 3.06 5.79 2.80
N ASP A 160 1.88 6.33 3.10
CA ASP A 160 1.28 6.17 4.41
C ASP A 160 0.97 4.70 4.72
N ALA A 161 0.41 3.95 3.75
CA ALA A 161 0.13 2.51 3.92
C ALA A 161 1.40 1.68 4.19
N ASP A 162 2.49 1.92 3.46
CA ASP A 162 3.80 1.31 3.75
C ASP A 162 4.33 1.72 5.13
N ALA A 163 4.23 3.01 5.47
CA ALA A 163 4.71 3.56 6.72
C ALA A 163 3.97 2.97 7.93
N LEU A 164 2.65 2.79 7.85
CA LEU A 164 1.83 2.18 8.91
C LEU A 164 2.32 0.78 9.29
N ASP A 165 2.85 0.02 8.34
CA ASP A 165 3.39 -1.31 8.60
C ASP A 165 4.79 -1.30 9.27
N ARG A 166 5.43 -0.14 9.43
CA ARG A 166 6.75 -0.02 10.07
C ARG A 166 6.74 -0.29 11.58
N VAL A 167 5.56 -0.45 12.18
CA VAL A 167 5.40 -1.02 13.53
C VAL A 167 6.12 -2.36 13.67
N ARG A 168 6.22 -3.13 12.58
CA ARG A 168 6.89 -4.45 12.56
C ARG A 168 8.38 -4.40 12.92
N ILE A 169 9.00 -3.25 12.64
CA ILE A 169 10.41 -2.96 12.91
C ILE A 169 10.56 -1.82 13.93
N ASN A 170 9.48 -1.42 14.61
CA ASN A 170 9.44 -0.32 15.57
C ASN A 170 9.94 1.03 15.01
N HIS A 171 9.73 1.30 13.71
CA HIS A 171 10.17 2.52 13.02
C HIS A 171 9.01 3.34 12.44
N LEU A 172 7.77 3.14 12.91
CA LEU A 172 6.67 4.03 12.55
C LEU A 172 6.87 5.39 13.23
N ASP A 173 6.93 6.44 12.42
CA ASP A 173 6.96 7.83 12.89
C ASP A 173 5.74 8.58 12.33
N PRO A 174 4.73 8.90 13.17
CA PRO A 174 3.50 9.56 12.73
C PRO A 174 3.68 10.91 12.04
N ARG A 175 4.84 11.56 12.20
CA ARG A 175 5.14 12.84 11.53
C ARG A 175 5.27 12.69 10.01
N TYR A 176 5.61 11.49 9.54
CA TYR A 176 5.70 11.15 8.12
C TYR A 176 4.38 10.65 7.54
N LEU A 177 3.29 10.61 8.31
CA LEU A 177 1.97 10.29 7.79
C LEU A 177 1.29 11.55 7.26
N ARG A 178 0.81 11.49 6.01
CA ARG A 178 0.32 12.65 5.23
C ARG A 178 -1.19 12.81 5.37
N ASN A 179 -1.93 11.70 5.33
CA ASN A 179 -3.38 11.68 5.49
C ASN A 179 -3.78 11.67 6.98
N SER A 180 -4.86 12.36 7.33
CA SER A 180 -5.34 12.44 8.72
C SER A 180 -5.76 11.07 9.25
N PHE A 181 -6.44 10.27 8.43
CA PHE A 181 -6.89 8.94 8.83
C PHE A 181 -5.73 7.98 9.04
N SER A 182 -4.64 8.11 8.27
CA SER A 182 -3.41 7.37 8.54
C SER A 182 -2.91 7.61 9.97
N LYS A 183 -2.99 8.85 10.47
CA LYS A 183 -2.59 9.18 11.85
C LYS A 183 -3.50 8.52 12.88
N ASP A 184 -4.80 8.45 12.60
CA ASP A 184 -5.78 7.76 13.46
C ASP A 184 -5.55 6.23 13.49
N LEU A 185 -4.93 5.67 12.44
CA LEU A 185 -4.59 4.25 12.36
C LEU A 185 -3.31 3.86 13.12
N VAL A 186 -2.56 4.79 13.73
CA VAL A 186 -1.28 4.46 14.41
C VAL A 186 -1.47 3.40 15.50
N GLU A 187 -2.43 3.60 16.40
CA GLU A 187 -2.71 2.62 17.46
C GLU A 187 -3.20 1.29 16.88
N PHE A 188 -4.04 1.35 15.84
CA PHE A 188 -4.52 0.18 15.14
C PHE A 188 -3.39 -0.63 14.50
N SER A 189 -2.39 0.02 13.91
CA SER A 189 -1.25 -0.65 13.29
C SER A 189 -0.47 -1.49 14.30
N TYR A 190 -0.24 -0.96 15.50
CA TYR A 190 0.41 -1.72 16.58
C TYR A 190 -0.43 -2.92 17.04
N ASP A 191 -1.74 -2.73 17.23
CA ASP A 191 -2.63 -3.82 17.62
C ASP A 191 -2.73 -4.89 16.53
N LEU A 192 -2.83 -4.50 15.26
CA LEU A 192 -2.80 -5.40 14.12
C LEU A 192 -1.54 -6.25 14.12
N TYR A 193 -0.35 -5.63 14.22
CA TYR A 193 0.92 -6.34 14.19
C TYR A 193 1.09 -7.29 15.39
N LYS A 194 0.67 -6.86 16.58
CA LYS A 194 0.69 -7.70 17.80
C LYS A 194 -0.14 -8.97 17.65
N HIS A 195 -1.21 -8.91 16.86
CA HIS A 195 -2.15 -9.99 16.61
C HIS A 195 -1.99 -10.63 15.22
N PHE A 196 -0.84 -10.47 14.55
CA PHE A 196 -0.57 -10.99 13.19
C PHE A 196 0.27 -12.30 13.15
#